data_AF-A0A2X1PRU2-F1
#
_entry.id   AF-A0A2X1PRU2-F1
#
_cell.length_a   1.000
_cell.length_b   1.000
_cell.length_c   1.000
_cell.angle_alpha   90.00
_cell.angle_beta   90.00
_cell.angle_gamma   90.00
#
_symmetry.space_group_name_H-M   'P 1'
#
loop_
_entity.id
_entity.type
_entity.pdbx_description
1 polymer ?
#
loop_
_entity_poly.entity_id
_entity_poly.type
_entity_poly.pdbx_seq_one_letter_code
_entity_poly.pdbx_strand_id
1 'polypeptide(L)' 'MIEVGAGNQPIEWMQWLLEQKNRQLAAPTAKPDGLYLVDVIYPQKFDIPKRPIGPLFLEDGLLNRTLK' A
#
# COMPACT_ATOMS: atom_id res chain seq x y z
N MET A 1 -1.91 6.74 -6.94
CA MET A 1 -2.12 5.72 -7.99
C MET A 1 -3.53 5.72 -8.57
N ILE A 2 -4.59 6.10 -7.83
CA ILE A 2 -5.97 6.14 -8.34
C ILE A 2 -6.08 7.00 -9.61
N GLU A 3 -5.57 8.24 -9.61
CA GLU A 3 -5.61 9.13 -10.79
C GLU A 3 -4.93 8.54 -12.04
N VAL A 4 -3.79 7.85 -11.86
CA VAL A 4 -3.06 7.21 -12.97
C VAL A 4 -3.82 5.96 -13.45
N GLY A 5 -4.29 5.12 -12.52
CA GLY A 5 -5.06 3.90 -12.84
C GLY A 5 -6.42 4.18 -13.48
N ALA A 6 -7.01 5.35 -13.21
CA ALA A 6 -8.23 5.83 -13.86
C ALA A 6 -7.97 6.53 -15.21
N GLY A 7 -6.71 6.76 -15.59
CA GLY A 7 -6.34 7.47 -16.82
C GLY A 7 -6.42 9.00 -16.76
N ASN A 8 -6.68 9.58 -15.59
CA ASN A 8 -6.73 11.04 -15.40
C ASN A 8 -5.34 11.70 -15.42
N GLN A 9 -4.30 10.92 -15.17
CA GLN A 9 -2.90 11.35 -15.20
C GLN A 9 -2.04 10.32 -15.93
N PRO A 10 -1.00 10.76 -16.67
CA PRO A 10 -0.09 9.85 -17.35
C PRO A 10 0.81 9.10 -16.35
N ILE A 11 1.43 8.01 -16.78
CA ILE A 11 2.28 7.15 -15.92
C ILE A 11 3.50 7.94 -15.40
N GLU A 12 4.05 8.80 -16.24
CA GLU A 12 5.20 9.66 -15.99
C GLU A 12 4.93 10.70 -14.88
N TRP A 13 3.67 10.98 -14.58
CA TRP A 13 3.26 11.94 -13.54
C TRP A 13 3.80 11.55 -12.16
N MET A 14 3.91 10.24 -11.87
CA MET A 14 4.42 9.76 -10.58
C MET A 14 5.88 10.18 -10.36
N GLN A 15 6.72 10.06 -11.39
CA GLN A 15 8.12 10.49 -11.31
C GLN A 15 8.20 12.01 -11.14
N TRP A 16 7.46 12.76 -11.97
CA TRP A 16 7.44 14.21 -11.90
C TRP A 16 7.03 14.72 -10.51
N LEU A 17 6.00 14.14 -9.88
CA LEU A 17 5.57 14.50 -8.52
C LEU A 17 6.66 14.32 -7.46
N LEU A 18 7.42 13.21 -7.55
CA LEU A 18 8.50 12.91 -6.60
C LEU A 18 9.63 13.94 -6.71
N GLU A 19 9.92 14.42 -7.92
CA GLU A 19 10.91 15.48 -8.18
C GLU A 19 10.47 16.81 -7.58
N GLN A 20 9.18 17.15 -7.65
CA GLN A 20 8.66 18.41 -7.12
C GLN A 20 8.64 18.49 -5.59
N LYS A 21 8.53 17.36 -4.89
CA LYS A 21 8.44 17.29 -3.41
C LYS A 21 7.38 18.24 -2.81
N ASN A 22 6.31 18.54 -3.56
CA ASN A 22 5.29 19.52 -3.20
C ASN A 22 3.91 18.85 -3.10
N ARG A 23 3.33 18.86 -1.89
CA ARG A 23 2.03 18.24 -1.61
C ARG A 23 0.87 18.88 -2.37
N GLN A 24 0.96 20.16 -2.73
CA GLN A 24 -0.12 20.87 -3.44
C GLN A 24 -0.34 20.33 -4.85
N LEU A 25 0.68 19.72 -5.46
CA LEU A 25 0.63 19.16 -6.81
C LEU A 25 0.12 17.71 -6.82
N ALA A 26 0.13 17.04 -5.67
CA ALA A 26 -0.26 15.65 -5.54
C ALA A 26 -1.79 15.47 -5.46
N ALA A 27 -2.27 14.28 -5.82
CA ALA A 27 -3.68 13.91 -5.74
C ALA A 27 -4.31 14.17 -4.35
N PRO A 28 -5.65 14.26 -4.28
CA PRO A 28 -6.37 14.23 -3.01
C PRO A 28 -6.00 13.01 -2.16
N THR A 29 -6.02 13.17 -0.84
CA THR A 29 -5.81 12.05 0.09
C THR A 29 -6.96 11.04 -0.09
N ALA A 30 -6.62 9.76 -0.25
CA ALA A 30 -7.62 8.69 -0.37
C ALA A 30 -8.46 8.58 0.92
N LYS A 31 -9.67 8.02 0.80
CA LYS A 31 -10.53 7.76 1.97
C LYS A 31 -9.86 6.76 2.92
N PRO A 32 -10.03 6.92 4.23
CA PRO A 32 -9.39 6.05 5.22
C PRO A 32 -9.96 4.63 5.25
N ASP A 33 -11.22 4.44 4.84
CA ASP A 33 -11.96 3.18 5.00
C ASP A 33 -11.34 1.97 4.26
N GLY A 34 -10.50 2.23 3.25
CA GLY A 34 -9.80 1.18 2.49
C GLY A 34 -8.41 0.80 3.02
N LEU A 35 -7.92 1.45 4.08
CA LEU A 35 -6.57 1.24 4.62
C LEU A 35 -6.60 0.36 5.86
N TYR A 36 -5.94 -0.80 5.80
CA TYR A 36 -5.86 -1.77 6.90
C TYR A 36 -4.41 -2.01 7.31
N LEU A 37 -4.09 -1.90 8.60
CA LEU A 37 -2.81 -2.36 9.16
C LEU A 37 -2.86 -3.88 9.32
N VAL A 38 -2.14 -4.61 8.47
CA VAL A 38 -2.21 -6.07 8.39
C VAL A 38 -1.06 -6.80 9.09
N ASP A 39 0.09 -6.16 9.26
CA ASP A 39 1.26 -6.77 9.89
C ASP A 39 2.20 -5.70 10.48
N VAL A 40 2.99 -6.10 11.48
CA VAL A 40 4.03 -5.28 12.11
C VAL A 40 5.24 -6.14 12.42
N ILE A 41 6.41 -5.73 11.91
CA ILE A 41 7.66 -6.48 12.08
C ILE A 41 8.34 -6.08 13.39
N TYR A 42 8.59 -7.07 14.25
CA TYR A 42 9.35 -6.92 15.48
C TYR A 42 10.62 -7.79 15.47
N PRO A 43 11.69 -7.39 16.19
CA PRO A 43 12.87 -8.23 16.38
C PRO A 43 12.51 -9.61 16.95
N GLN A 44 13.17 -10.66 16.44
CA GLN A 44 12.86 -12.05 16.77
C GLN A 44 12.92 -12.36 18.28
N LYS A 45 13.76 -11.65 19.03
CA LYS A 45 13.90 -11.82 20.49
C LYS A 45 12.61 -11.62 21.29
N PHE A 46 11.60 -10.98 20.70
CA PHE A 46 10.31 -10.72 21.35
C PHE A 46 9.29 -11.85 21.15
N ASP A 47 9.58 -12.82 20.27
CA ASP A 47 8.77 -14.03 20.02
C ASP A 47 7.25 -13.78 19.95
N ILE A 48 6.86 -12.72 19.22
CA ILE A 48 5.46 -12.30 19.13
C ILE A 48 4.69 -13.29 18.23
N PRO A 49 3.54 -13.81 18.68
CA PRO A 49 2.72 -14.70 17.87
C PRO A 49 2.28 -14.02 16.57
N LYS A 50 2.57 -14.68 15.43
CA LYS A 50 2.13 -14.21 14.12
C LYS A 50 0.68 -14.61 13.88
N ARG A 51 -0.09 -13.68 13.32
CA ARG A 51 -1.45 -13.93 12.86
C ARG A 51 -1.46 -14.01 11.33
N PRO A 52 -2.48 -14.64 10.75
CA PRO A 52 -2.64 -14.64 9.30
C PRO A 52 -2.81 -13.21 8.77
N ILE A 53 -2.26 -12.93 7.58
CA ILE A 53 -2.09 -11.56 7.07
C ILE A 53 -3.28 -11.20 6.18
N GLY A 54 -4.08 -10.25 6.64
CA GLY A 54 -5.13 -9.63 5.84
C GLY A 54 -6.35 -9.23 6.66
N PRO A 55 -7.18 -8.31 6.15
CA PRO A 55 -8.54 -8.18 6.65
C PRO A 55 -9.32 -9.48 6.42
N LEU A 56 -10.34 -9.72 7.25
CA LEU A 56 -11.08 -10.98 7.36
C LEU A 56 -11.67 -11.54 6.04
N PHE A 57 -11.76 -10.70 5.01
CA PHE A 57 -12.33 -11.02 3.70
C PHE A 57 -11.28 -11.34 2.61
N LEU A 58 -9.98 -11.22 2.89
CA LEU A 58 -8.91 -11.59 1.97
C LEU A 58 -8.35 -12.97 2.35
N GLU A 59 -8.21 -13.86 1.36
CA GLU A 59 -7.67 -15.21 1.58
C GLU A 59 -6.18 -15.16 1.98
N ASP A 60 -5.82 -15.94 3.01
CA ASP A 60 -4.42 -16.22 3.34
C ASP A 60 -3.73 -16.92 2.19
N GLY A 61 -2.94 -16.16 1.43
CA GLY A 61 -2.18 -16.69 0.29
C GLY A 61 -2.06 -15.75 -0.90
N LEU A 62 -2.86 -14.67 -0.95
CA LEU A 62 -2.72 -13.66 -2.02
C LEU A 62 -1.39 -12.88 -1.93
N LEU A 63 -0.85 -12.70 -0.72
CA LEU A 63 0.43 -12.00 -0.49
C LEU A 63 1.66 -12.91 -0.67
N ASN A 64 1.50 -14.23 -0.63
CA ASN A 64 2.59 -15.21 -0.71
C ASN A 64 2.73 -15.87 -2.10
N ARG A 65 1.99 -15.40 -3.11
CA ARG A 65 1.93 -16.04 -4.44
C ARG A 65 3.11 -15.74 -5.38
N THR A 66 4.11 -14.94 -4.96
CA THR A 66 5.23 -14.54 -5.83
C THR A 66 6.61 -14.95 -5.31
N LEU A 67 6.72 -16.12 -4.67
CA LEU A 67 8.01 -16.82 -4.51
C LEU A 67 7.88 -18.27 -5.02
N LYS A 68 7.62 -18.40 -6.32
CA LYS A 68 8.01 -19.56 -7.14
C LYS A 68 8.60 -19.06 -8.43
#